data_AF-A0A3M1A3K8-F1
#
_entry.id   AF-A0A3M1A3K8-F1
#
_cell.length_a   1.000
_cell.length_b   1.000
_cell.length_c   1.000
_cell.angle_alpha   90.00
_cell.angle_beta   90.00
_cell.angle_gamma   90.00
#
_symmetry.space_group_name_H-M   'P 1'
#
loop_
_entity.id
_entity.type
_entity.pdbx_description
1 polymer ?
#
loop_
_entity_poly.entity_id
_entity_poly.type
_entity_poly.pdbx_seq_one_letter_code
_entity_poly.pdbx_strand_id
1 'polypeptide(L)'
;MARLIASLATVAAVLIAMPAGATIAPPMNGYSVEVVFSPKLAKNMERINRVEQTLEKRFRKNGTDRPNPRETAVHRFAKNQTEGTVWAGERLIPDVDEYTVENLVKALTADNINRAVPDFRGTIRYEIRSIKTSDHSVALLRGVSSYVIGKVSLIDSDGKVLRTEKISANLVVDPTVDTSYKGPKYAFLETEDSDRVGPVLSYFVEKALERLWPDRKDEIHGPVLVRVSGPNETIIEGGSF
;
A
#
# COMPACT_ATOMS: atom_id res chain seq x y z
N MET A 1 41.04 30.28 56.46
CA MET A 1 40.31 28.99 56.40
C MET A 1 39.24 29.11 55.33
N ALA A 2 39.48 28.60 54.11
CA ALA A 2 38.53 28.64 53.00
C ALA A 2 37.95 27.24 52.79
N ARG A 3 36.62 27.11 52.90
CA ARG A 3 35.89 25.86 52.65
C ARG A 3 35.53 25.79 51.16
N LEU A 4 36.08 24.80 50.46
CA LEU A 4 35.64 24.40 49.12
C LEU A 4 34.40 23.50 49.27
N ILE A 5 33.27 23.92 48.72
CA ILE A 5 32.07 23.10 48.58
C ILE A 5 32.04 22.62 47.13
N ALA A 6 32.28 21.32 46.92
CA ALA A 6 32.18 20.69 45.61
C ALA A 6 30.73 20.22 45.39
N SER A 7 30.00 20.90 44.51
CA SER A 7 28.68 20.47 44.07
C SER A 7 28.82 19.38 43.01
N LEU A 8 28.44 18.14 43.34
CA LEU A 8 28.19 17.10 42.35
C LEU A 8 26.93 17.44 41.57
N ALA A 9 27.07 17.73 40.28
CA ALA A 9 25.96 17.81 39.35
C ALA A 9 25.65 16.40 38.82
N THR A 10 24.55 15.82 39.26
CA THR A 10 24.01 14.56 38.75
C THR A 10 23.40 14.81 37.37
N VAL A 11 24.08 14.37 36.31
CA VAL A 11 23.53 14.39 34.94
C VAL A 11 22.52 13.24 34.84
N ALA A 12 21.23 13.56 34.94
CA ALA A 12 20.17 12.62 34.59
C ALA A 12 20.20 12.38 33.08
N ALA A 13 20.63 11.19 32.66
CA ALA A 13 20.53 10.75 31.29
C ALA A 13 19.05 10.53 30.96
N VAL A 14 18.44 11.49 30.25
CA VAL A 14 17.12 11.32 29.66
C VAL A 14 17.27 10.32 28.51
N LEU A 15 16.90 9.07 28.76
CA LEU A 15 16.63 8.08 27.71
C LEU A 15 15.41 8.57 26.93
N ILE A 16 15.67 9.25 25.80
CA ILE A 16 14.64 9.53 24.81
C ILE A 16 14.30 8.18 24.19
N ALA A 17 13.21 7.57 24.63
CA ALA A 17 12.62 6.44 23.95
C ALA A 17 12.28 6.89 22.53
N MET A 18 13.09 6.47 21.56
CA MET A 18 12.72 6.66 20.17
C MET A 18 11.41 5.91 19.95
N PRO A 19 10.38 6.55 19.37
CA PRO A 19 9.14 5.86 19.07
C PRO A 19 9.50 4.64 18.22
N ALA A 20 8.99 3.48 18.63
CA ALA A 20 9.13 2.25 17.85
C ALA A 20 8.66 2.57 16.43
N GLY A 21 9.58 2.54 15.47
CA GLY A 21 9.27 2.85 14.08
C GLY A 21 8.22 1.87 13.57
N ALA A 22 7.31 2.35 12.73
CA ALA A 22 6.34 1.53 12.02
C ALA A 22 7.02 0.28 11.43
N THR A 23 6.47 -0.90 11.72
CA THR A 23 7.05 -2.18 11.25
C THR A 23 6.65 -2.42 9.80
N ILE A 24 7.44 -1.88 8.87
CA ILE A 24 7.34 -2.18 7.43
C ILE A 24 8.20 -3.41 7.13
N ALA A 25 7.65 -4.44 6.49
CA ALA A 25 8.35 -5.72 6.35
C ALA A 25 9.59 -5.64 5.45
N PRO A 26 9.56 -5.01 4.26
CA PRO A 26 10.78 -4.86 3.47
C PRO A 26 11.72 -3.82 4.10
N PRO A 27 12.96 -4.20 4.51
CA PRO A 27 13.89 -3.27 5.12
C PRO A 27 14.39 -2.25 4.08
N MET A 28 14.54 -0.99 4.47
CA MET A 28 15.08 0.08 3.61
C MET A 28 16.58 0.26 3.89
N ASN A 29 17.42 -0.59 3.30
CA ASN A 29 18.86 -0.60 3.56
C ASN A 29 19.60 0.45 2.71
N GLY A 30 19.97 1.58 3.33
CA GLY A 30 20.80 2.61 2.70
C GLY A 30 20.04 3.62 1.82
N TYR A 31 18.71 3.56 1.83
CA TYR A 31 17.85 4.57 1.23
C TYR A 31 16.66 4.88 2.14
N SER A 32 15.92 5.93 1.81
CA SER A 32 14.68 6.28 2.49
C SER A 32 13.56 6.55 1.49
N VAL A 33 12.32 6.37 1.93
CA VAL A 33 11.13 6.69 1.15
C VAL A 33 10.33 7.74 1.90
N GLU A 34 10.14 8.90 1.28
CA GLU A 34 9.35 10.00 1.81
C GLU A 34 8.02 10.09 1.06
N VAL A 35 6.91 10.21 1.78
CA VAL A 35 5.58 10.36 1.19
C VAL A 35 4.97 11.66 1.69
N VAL A 36 4.68 12.56 0.78
CA VAL A 36 4.07 13.86 1.07
C VAL A 36 2.72 13.92 0.37
N PHE A 37 1.68 14.21 1.14
CA PHE A 37 0.32 14.38 0.60
C PHE A 37 0.02 15.85 0.35
N SER A 38 -0.82 16.13 -0.66
CA SER A 38 -1.36 17.48 -0.84
C SER A 38 -2.10 17.93 0.43
N PRO A 39 -2.20 19.25 0.71
CA PRO A 39 -2.92 19.73 1.90
C PRO A 39 -4.36 19.23 1.99
N LYS A 40 -5.03 19.03 0.85
CA LYS A 40 -6.39 18.48 0.80
C LYS A 40 -6.42 17.00 1.22
N LEU A 41 -5.48 16.20 0.72
CA LEU A 41 -5.36 14.78 1.09
C LEU A 41 -4.91 14.63 2.55
N ALA A 42 -3.87 15.36 2.96
CA ALA A 42 -3.32 15.32 4.32
C ALA A 42 -4.40 15.52 5.40
N LYS A 43 -5.31 16.48 5.21
CA LYS A 43 -6.46 16.73 6.11
C LYS A 43 -7.40 15.54 6.28
N ASN A 44 -7.42 14.61 5.34
CA ASN A 44 -8.31 13.44 5.34
C ASN A 44 -7.56 12.12 5.60
N MET A 45 -6.23 12.13 5.72
CA MET A 45 -5.43 10.89 5.82
C MET A 45 -5.75 10.09 7.07
N GLU A 46 -5.98 10.72 8.22
CA GLU A 46 -6.35 9.98 9.43
C GLU A 46 -7.65 9.18 9.23
N ARG A 47 -8.66 9.79 8.60
CA ARG A 47 -9.93 9.12 8.29
C ARG A 47 -9.74 8.00 7.28
N ILE A 48 -8.97 8.26 6.21
CA ILE A 48 -8.71 7.27 5.16
C ILE A 48 -7.94 6.07 5.73
N ASN A 49 -6.89 6.32 6.52
CA ASN A 49 -6.12 5.27 7.19
C ASN A 49 -7.01 4.44 8.11
N ARG A 50 -7.89 5.06 8.92
CA ARG A 50 -8.81 4.32 9.79
C ARG A 50 -9.76 3.40 9.00
N VAL A 51 -10.25 3.86 7.85
CA VAL A 51 -11.08 3.04 6.96
C VAL A 51 -10.27 1.87 6.42
N GLU A 52 -9.09 2.12 5.85
CA GLU A 52 -8.21 1.07 5.31
C GLU A 52 -7.79 0.04 6.37
N GLN A 53 -7.39 0.48 7.56
CA GLN A 53 -7.08 -0.41 8.70
C GLN A 53 -8.30 -1.27 9.08
N THR A 54 -9.50 -0.68 9.08
CA THR A 54 -10.73 -1.42 9.39
C THR A 54 -11.03 -2.47 8.32
N LEU A 55 -10.90 -2.12 7.04
CA LEU A 55 -11.09 -3.04 5.91
C LEU A 55 -10.04 -4.15 5.93
N GLU A 56 -8.77 -3.81 6.13
CA GLU A 56 -7.66 -4.77 6.24
C GLU A 56 -7.86 -5.72 7.43
N LYS A 57 -8.26 -5.21 8.59
CA LYS A 57 -8.55 -6.04 9.77
C LYS A 57 -9.68 -7.03 9.52
N ARG A 58 -10.73 -6.61 8.80
CA ARG A 58 -11.82 -7.51 8.39
C ARG A 58 -11.31 -8.54 7.39
N PHE A 59 -10.55 -8.11 6.39
CA PHE A 59 -9.97 -8.96 5.38
C PHE A 59 -9.12 -10.07 6.00
N ARG A 60 -8.15 -9.73 6.87
CA ARG A 60 -7.32 -10.73 7.56
C ARG A 60 -8.11 -11.70 8.43
N LYS A 61 -9.20 -11.23 9.04
CA LYS A 61 -10.05 -12.07 9.90
C LYS A 61 -10.94 -13.03 9.09
N ASN A 62 -11.50 -12.54 7.97
CA ASN A 62 -12.62 -13.18 7.29
C ASN A 62 -12.32 -13.63 5.86
N GLY A 63 -11.19 -13.21 5.27
CA GLY A 63 -10.91 -13.32 3.84
C GLY A 63 -11.74 -12.35 2.97
N THR A 64 -12.38 -11.35 3.59
CA THR A 64 -13.21 -10.33 2.92
C THR A 64 -13.28 -9.06 3.76
N ASP A 65 -13.39 -7.91 3.10
CA ASP A 65 -13.54 -6.59 3.68
C ASP A 65 -15.00 -6.23 4.02
N ARG A 66 -15.97 -7.04 3.55
CA ARG A 66 -17.40 -6.85 3.79
C ARG A 66 -17.78 -7.03 5.27
N PRO A 67 -18.71 -6.22 5.81
CA PRO A 67 -19.10 -6.29 7.23
C PRO A 67 -19.75 -7.61 7.64
N ASN A 68 -20.52 -8.23 6.74
CA ASN A 68 -21.26 -9.46 7.03
C ASN A 68 -20.77 -10.62 6.13
N PRO A 69 -19.93 -11.53 6.66
CA PRO A 69 -19.44 -12.69 5.91
C PRO A 69 -20.54 -13.67 5.48
N ARG A 70 -21.75 -13.57 6.07
CA ARG A 70 -22.88 -14.45 5.76
C ARG A 70 -23.73 -13.95 4.59
N GLU A 71 -23.65 -12.67 4.23
CA GLU A 71 -24.44 -12.07 3.15
C GLU A 71 -23.96 -12.43 1.75
N THR A 72 -22.77 -13.03 1.62
CA THR A 72 -22.25 -13.41 0.32
C THR A 72 -21.78 -14.87 0.34
N ALA A 73 -22.69 -15.78 -0.01
CA ALA A 73 -22.40 -17.21 -0.19
C ALA A 73 -21.17 -17.47 -1.08
N VAL A 74 -20.92 -16.57 -2.02
CA VAL A 74 -19.74 -16.50 -2.91
C VAL A 74 -18.41 -16.47 -2.15
N HIS A 75 -18.33 -15.85 -0.96
CA HIS A 75 -17.06 -15.70 -0.22
C HIS A 75 -16.71 -16.92 0.65
N ARG A 76 -17.63 -17.86 0.89
CA ARG A 76 -17.26 -19.13 1.53
C ARG A 76 -16.47 -20.03 0.56
N PHE A 77 -16.81 -19.99 -0.73
CA PHE A 77 -16.06 -20.69 -1.78
C PHE A 77 -14.70 -20.03 -2.05
N ALA A 78 -14.62 -18.70 -1.92
CA ALA A 78 -13.40 -17.91 -2.02
C ALA A 78 -12.25 -18.39 -1.13
N LYS A 79 -12.54 -18.76 0.11
CA LYS A 79 -11.49 -19.07 1.09
C LYS A 79 -10.72 -20.34 0.72
N ASN A 80 -11.41 -21.37 0.22
CA ASN A 80 -10.76 -22.59 -0.25
C ASN A 80 -10.05 -22.36 -1.58
N GLN A 81 -10.62 -21.52 -2.45
CA GLN A 81 -10.02 -21.23 -3.76
C GLN A 81 -8.77 -20.34 -3.64
N THR A 82 -8.73 -19.46 -2.64
CA THR A 82 -7.60 -18.57 -2.37
C THR A 82 -6.66 -19.06 -1.28
N GLU A 83 -6.80 -20.33 -0.89
CA GLU A 83 -5.90 -20.96 0.06
C GLU A 83 -4.46 -20.95 -0.48
N GLY A 84 -3.54 -20.41 0.33
CA GLY A 84 -2.13 -20.29 -0.04
C GLY A 84 -1.75 -19.05 -0.85
N THR A 85 -2.72 -18.18 -1.18
CA THR A 85 -2.41 -16.85 -1.74
C THR A 85 -1.70 -15.99 -0.70
N VAL A 86 -0.61 -15.35 -1.09
CA VAL A 86 0.13 -14.42 -0.25
C VAL A 86 -0.36 -13.01 -0.53
N TRP A 87 -1.26 -12.51 0.30
CA TRP A 87 -1.87 -11.20 0.13
C TRP A 87 -0.88 -10.07 0.35
N ALA A 88 -0.98 -9.03 -0.48
CA ALA A 88 -0.05 -7.90 -0.45
C ALA A 88 -0.02 -7.21 0.91
N GLY A 89 -1.19 -6.96 1.52
CA GLY A 89 -1.28 -6.26 2.79
C GLY A 89 -0.61 -7.02 3.94
N GLU A 90 -0.86 -8.32 4.03
CA GLU A 90 -0.24 -9.20 5.04
C GLU A 90 1.27 -9.33 4.85
N ARG A 91 1.73 -9.47 3.60
CA ARG A 91 3.15 -9.61 3.26
C ARG A 91 3.94 -8.32 3.54
N LEU A 92 3.39 -7.17 3.14
CA LEU A 92 4.11 -5.89 3.15
C LEU A 92 4.06 -5.20 4.51
N ILE A 93 2.94 -5.31 5.22
CA ILE A 93 2.71 -4.63 6.51
C ILE A 93 2.04 -5.63 7.48
N PRO A 94 2.83 -6.43 8.22
CA PRO A 94 2.31 -7.50 9.07
C PRO A 94 1.43 -7.00 10.22
N ASP A 95 1.68 -5.79 10.72
CA ASP A 95 0.82 -5.16 11.72
C ASP A 95 -0.31 -4.36 11.04
N VAL A 96 -1.55 -4.72 11.34
CA VAL A 96 -2.72 -4.06 10.74
C VAL A 96 -2.88 -2.61 11.22
N ASP A 97 -2.43 -2.29 12.43
CA ASP A 97 -2.51 -0.94 12.95
C ASP A 97 -1.49 -0.02 12.24
N GLU A 98 -0.46 -0.60 11.61
CA GLU A 98 0.49 0.10 10.75
C GLU A 98 0.05 0.16 9.28
N TYR A 99 -1.12 -0.41 8.92
CA TYR A 99 -1.63 -0.41 7.55
C TYR A 99 -2.18 0.97 7.15
N THR A 100 -1.29 1.89 6.84
CA THR A 100 -1.61 3.25 6.41
C THR A 100 -1.25 3.48 4.94
N VAL A 101 -1.85 4.49 4.30
CA VAL A 101 -1.54 4.86 2.91
C VAL A 101 -0.05 5.13 2.72
N GLU A 102 0.57 5.82 3.68
CA GLU A 102 1.99 6.14 3.68
C GLU A 102 2.86 4.88 3.78
N ASN A 103 2.59 4.03 4.78
CA ASN A 103 3.36 2.80 4.98
C ASN A 103 3.19 1.84 3.81
N LEU A 104 2.02 1.81 3.16
CA LEU A 104 1.81 1.00 1.97
C LEU A 104 2.67 1.46 0.80
N VAL A 105 2.71 2.76 0.51
CA VAL A 105 3.60 3.31 -0.52
C VAL A 105 5.06 3.02 -0.20
N LYS A 106 5.48 3.17 1.07
CA LYS A 106 6.84 2.84 1.51
C LYS A 106 7.16 1.36 1.32
N ALA A 107 6.29 0.46 1.74
CA ALA A 107 6.50 -0.98 1.65
C ALA A 107 6.55 -1.47 0.19
N LEU A 108 5.62 -1.01 -0.65
CA LEU A 108 5.60 -1.28 -2.10
C LEU A 108 6.87 -0.79 -2.80
N THR A 109 7.36 0.39 -2.41
CA THR A 109 8.60 0.95 -2.94
C THR A 109 9.78 0.13 -2.48
N ALA A 110 9.86 -0.19 -1.19
CA ALA A 110 10.98 -0.90 -0.62
C ALA A 110 11.13 -2.33 -1.18
N ASP A 111 10.03 -3.08 -1.31
CA ASP A 111 10.04 -4.43 -1.92
C ASP A 111 10.53 -4.37 -3.39
N ASN A 112 10.08 -3.38 -4.17
CA ASN A 112 10.55 -3.18 -5.54
C ASN A 112 12.02 -2.73 -5.62
N ILE A 113 12.46 -1.78 -4.79
CA ILE A 113 13.83 -1.25 -4.83
C ILE A 113 14.84 -2.31 -4.39
N ASN A 114 14.55 -3.03 -3.30
CA ASN A 114 15.42 -4.11 -2.81
C ASN A 114 15.65 -5.19 -3.86
N ARG A 115 14.69 -5.34 -4.79
CA ARG A 115 14.74 -6.34 -5.86
C ARG A 115 15.37 -5.81 -7.14
N ALA A 116 14.86 -4.70 -7.67
CA ALA A 116 15.25 -4.17 -8.98
C ALA A 116 16.51 -3.28 -8.93
N VAL A 117 16.80 -2.66 -7.78
CA VAL A 117 17.90 -1.69 -7.62
C VAL A 117 18.53 -1.77 -6.22
N PRO A 118 19.07 -2.94 -5.80
CA PRO A 118 19.53 -3.17 -4.42
C PRO A 118 20.68 -2.23 -3.97
N ASP A 119 21.46 -1.71 -4.92
CA ASP A 119 22.57 -0.80 -4.66
C ASP A 119 22.15 0.67 -4.57
N PHE A 120 20.86 0.97 -4.74
CA PHE A 120 20.38 2.35 -4.63
C PHE A 120 20.63 2.93 -3.24
N ARG A 121 21.16 4.15 -3.21
CA ARG A 121 21.35 4.95 -1.99
C ARG A 121 20.78 6.35 -2.24
N GLY A 122 20.08 6.89 -1.25
CA GLY A 122 19.43 8.20 -1.35
C GLY A 122 17.97 8.19 -0.90
N THR A 123 17.16 9.07 -1.46
CA THR A 123 15.75 9.23 -1.08
C THR A 123 14.84 9.19 -2.30
N ILE A 124 13.78 8.40 -2.21
CA ILE A 124 12.67 8.41 -3.16
C ILE A 124 11.53 9.20 -2.52
N ARG A 125 11.21 10.37 -3.06
CA ARG A 125 10.14 11.23 -2.56
C ARG A 125 8.92 11.15 -3.45
N TYR A 126 7.80 10.74 -2.89
CA TYR A 126 6.49 10.79 -3.52
C TYR A 126 5.74 12.04 -3.06
N GLU A 127 5.21 12.83 -4.00
CA GLU A 127 4.26 13.90 -3.72
C GLU A 127 2.90 13.54 -4.33
N ILE A 128 2.00 12.99 -3.49
CA ILE A 128 0.69 12.50 -3.92
C ILE A 128 -0.32 13.64 -3.83
N ARG A 129 -0.88 14.01 -4.99
CA ARG A 129 -1.80 15.15 -5.12
C ARG A 129 -3.25 14.74 -4.94
N SER A 130 -3.64 13.65 -5.58
CA SER A 130 -5.02 13.14 -5.60
C SER A 130 -5.02 11.62 -5.61
N ILE A 131 -5.96 11.04 -4.85
CA ILE A 131 -6.31 9.62 -4.88
C ILE A 131 -7.81 9.56 -5.10
N LYS A 132 -8.27 8.72 -6.01
CA LYS A 132 -9.68 8.41 -6.22
C LYS A 132 -9.82 6.91 -6.35
N THR A 133 -10.68 6.31 -5.53
CA THR A 133 -11.21 4.97 -5.77
C THR A 133 -12.58 5.10 -6.44
N SER A 134 -12.89 4.22 -7.38
CA SER A 134 -14.17 4.25 -8.07
C SER A 134 -15.28 3.63 -7.23
N ASP A 135 -16.33 4.39 -6.93
CA ASP A 135 -17.55 3.85 -6.34
C ASP A 135 -18.41 3.26 -7.47
N HIS A 136 -18.35 1.94 -7.66
CA HIS A 136 -19.15 1.22 -8.65
C HIS A 136 -20.53 0.83 -8.07
N SER A 137 -21.26 1.80 -7.50
CA SER A 137 -22.60 1.56 -6.93
C SER A 137 -23.66 1.16 -7.98
N VAL A 138 -23.41 1.30 -9.30
CA VAL A 138 -24.43 0.99 -10.33
C VAL A 138 -23.81 0.40 -11.59
N ALA A 139 -24.29 -0.77 -12.00
CA ALA A 139 -23.87 -1.58 -13.16
C ALA A 139 -23.95 -0.89 -14.56
N LEU A 140 -24.24 0.41 -14.63
CA LEU A 140 -24.56 1.12 -15.89
C LEU A 140 -23.56 2.20 -16.31
N LEU A 141 -22.54 2.53 -15.50
CA LEU A 141 -21.48 3.46 -15.89
C LEU A 141 -20.10 2.83 -15.69
N ARG A 142 -19.60 2.14 -16.73
CA ARG A 142 -18.24 1.58 -16.84
C ARG A 142 -17.12 2.65 -16.90
N GLY A 143 -17.38 3.87 -16.42
CA GLY A 143 -16.70 5.09 -16.85
C GLY A 143 -15.96 5.88 -15.78
N VAL A 144 -15.58 5.27 -14.66
CA VAL A 144 -14.70 5.95 -13.69
C VAL A 144 -13.71 4.92 -13.15
N SER A 145 -12.47 4.94 -13.60
CA SER A 145 -11.40 4.11 -13.05
C SER A 145 -10.83 4.73 -11.78
N SER A 146 -10.41 3.89 -10.83
CA SER A 146 -9.56 4.29 -9.70
C SER A 146 -8.26 4.90 -10.24
N TYR A 147 -7.82 6.03 -9.65
CA TYR A 147 -6.58 6.69 -10.08
C TYR A 147 -5.81 7.34 -8.94
N VAL A 148 -4.51 7.54 -9.17
CA VAL A 148 -3.62 8.35 -8.35
C VAL A 148 -2.85 9.33 -9.24
N ILE A 149 -2.80 10.59 -8.82
CA ILE A 149 -2.03 11.64 -9.48
C ILE A 149 -1.00 12.17 -8.49
N GLY A 150 0.26 12.26 -8.93
CA GLY A 150 1.35 12.78 -8.12
C GLY A 150 2.62 13.04 -8.94
N LYS A 151 3.74 13.14 -8.24
CA LYS A 151 5.07 13.05 -8.84
C LYS A 151 5.99 12.25 -7.95
N VAL A 152 7.04 11.72 -8.54
CA VAL A 152 8.13 11.05 -7.82
C VAL A 152 9.44 11.77 -8.11
N SER A 153 10.27 11.95 -7.10
CA SER A 153 11.61 12.52 -7.22
C SER A 153 12.64 11.54 -6.68
N LEU A 154 13.73 11.38 -7.43
CA LEU A 154 14.91 10.64 -7.01
C LEU A 154 15.95 11.64 -6.50
N ILE A 155 16.36 11.48 -5.25
CA ILE A 155 17.30 12.37 -4.56
C ILE A 155 18.51 11.51 -4.16
N ASP A 156 19.72 11.97 -4.45
CA ASP A 156 20.94 11.26 -4.05
C ASP A 156 21.25 11.42 -2.55
N SER A 157 22.32 10.77 -2.09
CA SER A 157 22.77 10.85 -0.70
C SER A 157 23.20 12.25 -0.27
N ASP A 158 23.54 13.12 -1.22
CA ASP A 158 23.97 14.50 -0.96
C ASP A 158 22.77 15.46 -0.92
N GLY A 159 21.55 14.95 -1.12
CA GLY A 159 20.32 15.73 -1.12
C GLY A 159 20.02 16.41 -2.46
N LYS A 160 20.77 16.11 -3.53
CA LYS A 160 20.54 16.66 -4.86
C LYS A 160 19.49 15.84 -5.60
N VAL A 161 18.53 16.54 -6.19
CA VAL A 161 17.49 15.91 -7.03
C VAL A 161 18.13 15.46 -8.35
N LEU A 162 18.19 14.14 -8.56
CA LEU A 162 18.68 13.53 -9.79
C LEU A 162 17.61 13.53 -10.88
N ARG A 163 16.36 13.25 -10.51
CA ARG A 163 15.24 13.10 -11.45
C ARG A 163 13.91 13.44 -10.81
N THR A 164 12.96 13.93 -11.60
CA THR A 164 11.57 14.13 -11.15
C THR A 164 10.60 13.81 -12.28
N GLU A 165 9.60 12.99 -11.99
CA GLU A 165 8.63 12.49 -12.97
C GLU A 165 7.21 12.76 -12.48
N LYS A 166 6.35 13.30 -13.35
CA LYS A 166 4.91 13.45 -13.07
C LYS A 166 4.20 12.15 -13.41
N ILE A 167 3.40 11.64 -12.49
CA ILE A 167 2.74 10.34 -12.63
C ILE A 167 1.23 10.53 -12.54
N SER A 168 0.52 9.98 -13.53
CA SER A 168 -0.93 9.82 -13.52
C SER A 168 -1.20 8.34 -13.79
N ALA A 169 -1.59 7.61 -12.75
CA ALA A 169 -1.83 6.18 -12.83
C ALA A 169 -3.33 5.92 -12.71
N ASN A 170 -3.97 5.51 -13.80
CA ASN A 170 -5.34 4.99 -13.80
C ASN A 170 -5.24 3.47 -13.70
N LEU A 171 -5.80 2.87 -12.66
CA LEU A 171 -5.76 1.42 -12.48
C LEU A 171 -6.39 0.74 -13.70
N VAL A 172 -5.57 -0.06 -14.41
CA VAL A 172 -6.04 -0.95 -15.47
C VAL A 172 -6.16 -2.32 -14.83
N VAL A 173 -7.39 -2.80 -14.69
CA VAL A 173 -7.71 -4.09 -14.07
C VAL A 173 -7.26 -5.20 -15.03
N ASP A 174 -6.26 -5.96 -14.62
CA ASP A 174 -5.88 -7.23 -15.25
C ASP A 174 -6.09 -8.35 -14.22
N PRO A 175 -7.30 -8.94 -14.16
CA PRO A 175 -7.61 -9.97 -13.19
C PRO A 175 -6.95 -11.29 -13.59
N THR A 176 -6.29 -11.94 -12.63
CA THR A 176 -5.83 -13.32 -12.80
C THR A 176 -6.94 -14.30 -12.42
N VAL A 177 -7.04 -15.39 -13.20
CA VAL A 177 -7.90 -16.55 -12.88
C VAL A 177 -7.25 -17.51 -11.89
N ASP A 178 -5.95 -17.34 -11.59
CA ASP A 178 -5.27 -18.13 -10.57
C ASP A 178 -5.71 -17.65 -9.18
N THR A 179 -6.61 -18.42 -8.58
CA THR A 179 -7.14 -18.13 -7.25
C THR A 179 -6.10 -18.35 -6.16
N SER A 180 -5.03 -19.12 -6.41
CA SER A 180 -3.98 -19.52 -5.46
C SER A 180 -2.64 -18.81 -5.69
N TYR A 181 -2.69 -17.55 -6.11
CA TYR A 181 -1.52 -16.81 -6.59
C TYR A 181 -0.37 -16.73 -5.58
N LYS A 182 0.79 -17.25 -5.98
CA LYS A 182 2.07 -17.17 -5.24
C LYS A 182 3.17 -16.45 -6.02
N GLY A 183 2.79 -15.78 -7.11
CA GLY A 183 3.74 -15.07 -7.94
C GLY A 183 4.29 -13.80 -7.29
N PRO A 184 5.19 -13.11 -7.98
CA PRO A 184 5.93 -12.00 -7.38
C PRO A 184 5.15 -10.68 -7.36
N LYS A 185 4.02 -10.55 -8.07
CA LYS A 185 3.15 -9.36 -8.04
C LYS A 185 2.38 -9.27 -6.72
N TYR A 186 1.81 -8.11 -6.46
CA TYR A 186 1.07 -7.85 -5.23
C TYR A 186 -0.39 -8.31 -5.37
N ALA A 187 -0.73 -9.42 -4.74
CA ALA A 187 -2.09 -9.96 -4.76
C ALA A 187 -3.04 -9.10 -3.93
N PHE A 188 -4.12 -8.66 -4.57
CA PHE A 188 -5.29 -8.02 -3.99
C PHE A 188 -6.55 -8.76 -4.45
N LEU A 189 -7.66 -8.68 -3.71
CA LEU A 189 -8.91 -9.27 -4.23
C LEU A 189 -9.42 -8.44 -5.41
N GLU A 190 -10.09 -9.07 -6.38
CA GLU A 190 -10.72 -8.36 -7.50
C GLU A 190 -11.67 -7.25 -7.04
N THR A 191 -12.41 -7.46 -5.95
CA THR A 191 -13.35 -6.47 -5.38
C THR A 191 -12.67 -5.26 -4.74
N GLU A 192 -11.36 -5.32 -4.49
CA GLU A 192 -10.63 -4.22 -3.84
C GLU A 192 -10.25 -3.09 -4.80
N ASP A 193 -10.41 -3.30 -6.11
CA ASP A 193 -10.07 -2.31 -7.14
C ASP A 193 -10.88 -1.00 -7.04
N SER A 194 -12.06 -1.09 -6.44
CA SER A 194 -13.07 -0.04 -6.28
C SER A 194 -13.23 0.42 -4.83
N ASP A 195 -13.11 -0.51 -3.89
CA ASP A 195 -13.35 -0.23 -2.47
C ASP A 195 -12.07 0.15 -1.70
N ARG A 196 -10.87 -0.15 -2.23
CA ARG A 196 -9.60 0.06 -1.52
C ARG A 196 -8.58 0.86 -2.32
N VAL A 197 -7.72 1.58 -1.60
CA VAL A 197 -6.60 2.32 -2.22
C VAL A 197 -5.42 1.41 -2.59
N GLY A 198 -5.37 0.19 -2.07
CA GLY A 198 -4.23 -0.73 -2.21
C GLY A 198 -3.82 -1.01 -3.66
N PRO A 199 -4.73 -1.54 -4.50
CA PRO A 199 -4.43 -1.83 -5.90
C PRO A 199 -3.97 -0.60 -6.69
N VAL A 200 -4.66 0.53 -6.55
CA VAL A 200 -4.34 1.75 -7.30
C VAL A 200 -3.01 2.38 -6.86
N LEU A 201 -2.66 2.30 -5.58
CA LEU A 201 -1.36 2.75 -5.08
C LEU A 201 -0.22 1.84 -5.53
N SER A 202 -0.45 0.53 -5.55
CA SER A 202 0.50 -0.45 -6.10
C SER A 202 0.81 -0.15 -7.57
N TYR A 203 -0.22 0.12 -8.37
CA TYR A 203 -0.05 0.49 -9.77
C TYR A 203 0.64 1.86 -9.94
N PHE A 204 0.33 2.83 -9.08
CA PHE A 204 1.01 4.12 -9.06
C PHE A 204 2.50 3.99 -8.75
N VAL A 205 2.88 3.18 -7.75
CA VAL A 205 4.28 2.93 -7.40
C VAL A 205 5.00 2.22 -8.55
N GLU A 206 4.40 1.19 -9.15
CA GLU A 206 4.94 0.52 -10.35
C GLU A 206 5.25 1.54 -11.45
N LYS A 207 4.27 2.36 -11.86
CA LYS A 207 4.47 3.37 -12.90
C LYS A 207 5.47 4.45 -12.54
N ALA A 208 5.55 4.84 -11.26
CA ALA A 208 6.57 5.78 -10.80
C ALA A 208 7.97 5.19 -10.93
N LEU A 209 8.17 3.95 -10.48
CA LEU A 209 9.47 3.28 -10.51
C LEU A 209 9.90 2.93 -11.94
N GLU A 210 8.99 2.46 -12.81
CA GLU A 210 9.27 2.21 -14.23
C GLU A 210 9.77 3.49 -14.94
N ARG A 211 9.27 4.66 -14.54
CA ARG A 211 9.72 5.94 -15.11
C ARG A 211 11.10 6.35 -14.60
N LEU A 212 11.41 6.07 -13.34
CA LEU A 212 12.72 6.35 -12.76
C LEU A 212 13.79 5.41 -13.29
N TRP A 213 13.48 4.11 -13.45
CA TRP A 213 14.37 3.05 -13.91
C TRP A 213 13.76 2.27 -15.09
N PRO A 214 13.71 2.86 -16.30
CA PRO A 214 13.10 2.22 -17.47
C PRO A 214 13.77 0.90 -17.86
N ASP A 215 15.07 0.78 -17.67
CA ASP A 215 15.84 -0.43 -17.98
C ASP A 215 15.60 -1.58 -16.99
N ARG A 216 14.84 -1.34 -15.90
CA ARG A 216 14.51 -2.31 -14.85
C ARG A 216 13.01 -2.60 -14.76
N LYS A 217 12.21 -2.16 -15.73
CA LYS A 217 10.74 -2.29 -15.71
C LYS A 217 10.23 -3.71 -15.45
N ASP A 218 10.90 -4.73 -15.98
CA ASP A 218 10.45 -6.13 -15.87
C ASP A 218 10.72 -6.71 -14.45
N GLU A 219 11.62 -6.06 -13.70
CA GLU A 219 11.91 -6.34 -12.30
C GLU A 219 11.05 -5.51 -11.34
N ILE A 220 10.21 -4.60 -11.86
CA ILE A 220 9.26 -3.81 -11.07
C ILE A 220 7.91 -4.49 -11.19
N HIS A 221 7.22 -4.63 -10.07
CA HIS A 221 5.91 -5.28 -10.03
C HIS A 221 4.88 -4.35 -9.43
N GLY A 222 3.70 -4.35 -10.03
CA GLY A 222 2.48 -3.75 -9.52
C GLY A 222 1.48 -4.78 -9.01
N PRO A 223 0.19 -4.42 -9.02
CA PRO A 223 -0.86 -5.26 -8.48
C PRO A 223 -1.17 -6.43 -9.42
N VAL A 224 -1.71 -7.49 -8.83
CA VAL A 224 -2.50 -8.50 -9.51
C VAL A 224 -3.81 -8.68 -8.75
N LEU A 225 -4.91 -8.70 -9.49
CA LEU A 225 -6.24 -8.86 -8.90
C LEU A 225 -6.63 -10.32 -8.96
N VAL A 226 -6.75 -10.96 -7.80
CA VAL A 226 -7.15 -12.36 -7.66
C VAL A 226 -8.67 -12.43 -7.73
N ARG A 227 -9.19 -13.04 -8.79
CA ARG A 227 -10.63 -13.25 -8.98
C ARG A 227 -11.14 -14.30 -8.01
N VAL A 228 -12.29 -14.03 -7.41
CA VAL A 228 -12.88 -14.84 -6.34
C VAL A 228 -14.12 -15.62 -6.82
N SER A 229 -14.75 -15.20 -7.91
CA SER A 229 -15.92 -15.85 -8.50
C SER A 229 -15.63 -16.28 -9.93
N GLY A 230 -16.10 -17.48 -10.31
CA GLY A 230 -15.90 -18.00 -11.66
C GLY A 230 -16.70 -17.23 -12.72
N PRO A 231 -16.31 -17.31 -14.01
CA PRO A 231 -16.98 -16.58 -15.12
C PRO A 231 -18.46 -16.96 -15.34
N ASN A 232 -19.00 -17.97 -14.63
CA ASN A 232 -20.37 -18.48 -14.78
C ASN A 232 -21.18 -18.48 -13.47
N GLU A 233 -20.71 -17.84 -12.39
CA GLU A 233 -21.53 -17.67 -11.20
C GLU A 233 -22.46 -16.46 -11.40
N THR A 234 -23.71 -16.74 -11.78
CA THR A 234 -24.77 -15.73 -11.75
C THR A 234 -24.93 -15.26 -10.31
N ILE A 235 -24.58 -14.01 -10.02
CA ILE A 235 -24.96 -13.35 -8.78
C ILE A 235 -26.49 -13.33 -8.79
N ILE A 236 -27.11 -14.22 -8.01
CA ILE A 236 -28.54 -14.14 -7.75
C ILE A 236 -28.68 -12.93 -6.81
N GLU A 237 -28.90 -11.75 -7.40
CA GLU A 237 -29.32 -10.58 -6.62
C GLU A 237 -30.57 -10.97 -5.85
N GLY A 238 -30.47 -10.92 -4.53
CA GLY A 238 -31.47 -11.46 -3.62
C GLY A 238 -32.86 -10.96 -3.96
N GLY A 239 -33.75 -11.90 -4.28
CA GLY A 239 -35.17 -11.64 -4.31
C GLY A 239 -35.62 -11.12 -2.95
N SER A 240 -36.31 -9.98 -2.98
CA SER A 240 -36.99 -9.39 -1.83
C SER A 240 -37.90 -10.44 -1.18
N PHE A 241 -37.64 -10.78 0.09
CA PHE A 241 -38.61 -11.44 0.96
C PHE A 241 -39.16 -10.41 1.94
#